data_AF-A0A358KMW3-F1
#
_entry.id   AF-A0A358KMW3-F1
#
_cell.length_a   1.000
_cell.length_b   1.000
_cell.length_c   1.000
_cell.angle_alpha   90.00
_cell.angle_beta   90.00
_cell.angle_gamma   90.00
#
_symmetry.space_group_name_H-M   'P 1'
#
loop_
_entity.id
_entity.type
_entity.pdbx_description
1 polymer ?
#
loop_
_entity_poly.entity_id
_entity_poly.type
_entity_poly.pdbx_seq_one_letter_code
_entity_poly.pdbx_strand_id
1 'polypeptide(L)'
;MVNNDLLYTNYDGSDVIGLIAQGNINVGLVSEDDLRIDAALIAQNGRVGRHYYRSPSGGSQRCSPNHIRQTITLWGMIATNQRYGFAYTDGTGYQTRNLNYDGNLLYGPPPSFPLTSDQYVTLTWGEE
;
A
#
# COMPACT_ATOMS: atom_id res chain seq x y z
N MET A 1 6.08 6.38 7.36
CA MET A 1 4.60 6.50 7.43
C MET A 1 4.18 7.31 6.22
N VAL A 2 3.05 6.98 5.57
CA VAL A 2 2.53 7.68 4.38
C VAL A 2 1.07 8.05 4.63
N ASN A 3 0.78 9.34 4.76
CA ASN A 3 -0.57 9.83 5.09
C ASN A 3 -1.22 10.66 3.98
N ASN A 4 -0.42 11.17 3.06
CA ASN A 4 -0.87 11.93 1.90
C ASN A 4 -0.36 11.25 0.63
N ASP A 5 -0.92 11.68 -0.49
CA ASP A 5 -0.58 11.23 -1.82
C ASP A 5 0.94 11.27 -2.08
N LEU A 6 1.41 10.18 -2.68
CA LEU A 6 2.75 10.03 -3.21
C LEU A 6 2.59 9.61 -4.65
N LEU A 7 2.90 10.51 -5.59
CA LEU A 7 2.60 10.32 -7.01
C LEU A 7 3.87 10.20 -7.82
N TYR A 8 3.83 9.41 -8.89
CA TYR A 8 4.79 9.54 -9.97
C TYR A 8 4.45 10.79 -10.81
N THR A 9 5.46 11.42 -11.41
CA THR A 9 5.19 12.47 -12.41
C THR A 9 4.77 11.84 -13.73
N ASN A 10 5.38 10.71 -14.09
CA ASN A 10 5.16 9.98 -15.34
C ASN A 10 4.92 8.49 -15.06
N TYR A 11 4.05 7.85 -15.85
CA TYR A 11 3.67 6.43 -15.71
C TYR A 11 4.22 5.53 -16.82
N ASP A 12 5.11 6.06 -17.65
CA ASP A 12 5.77 5.35 -18.75
C ASP A 12 7.06 4.63 -18.32
N GLY A 13 7.35 4.62 -17.01
CA GLY A 13 8.53 4.00 -16.43
C GLY A 13 9.74 4.94 -16.31
N SER A 14 9.63 6.22 -16.68
CA SER A 14 10.72 7.19 -16.48
C SER A 14 10.95 7.54 -15.01
N ASP A 15 9.90 7.46 -14.19
CA ASP A 15 9.89 7.87 -12.79
C ASP A 15 9.51 6.69 -11.90
N VAL A 16 10.30 6.44 -10.87
CA VAL A 16 10.00 5.40 -9.88
C VAL A 16 10.38 5.89 -8.49
N ILE A 17 9.47 5.71 -7.54
CA ILE A 17 9.70 5.98 -6.10
C ILE A 17 9.80 4.65 -5.36
N GLY A 18 10.88 4.44 -4.61
CA GLY A 18 11.06 3.28 -3.75
C GLY A 18 11.03 3.67 -2.26
N LEU A 19 10.20 2.99 -1.47
CA LEU A 19 10.20 3.09 -0.01
C LEU A 19 10.63 1.76 0.60
N ILE A 20 11.76 1.75 1.32
CA ILE A 20 12.29 0.56 2.00
C ILE A 20 12.32 0.83 3.50
N ALA A 21 11.75 -0.08 4.29
CA ALA A 21 11.81 -0.06 5.74
C ALA A 21 12.27 -1.42 6.28
N GLN A 22 13.16 -1.42 7.29
CA GLN A 22 13.49 -2.65 8.03
C GLN A 22 12.27 -3.21 8.77
N GLY A 23 11.40 -2.32 9.27
CA GLY A 23 10.17 -2.66 9.99
C GLY A 23 8.93 -2.55 9.10
N ASN A 24 8.03 -1.64 9.46
CA ASN A 24 6.73 -1.46 8.80
C ASN A 24 6.68 -0.18 7.96
N ILE A 25 5.94 -0.22 6.86
CA ILE A 25 5.45 0.97 6.16
C ILE A 25 3.96 1.10 6.48
N ASN A 26 3.60 2.14 7.23
CA ASN A 26 2.22 2.31 7.69
C ASN A 26 1.56 3.56 7.12
N VAL A 27 0.27 3.43 6.81
CA VAL A 27 -0.69 4.52 6.68
C VAL A 27 -1.25 4.83 8.07
N GLY A 28 -1.20 6.09 8.46
CA GLY A 28 -1.61 6.57 9.77
C GLY A 28 -3.12 6.72 9.94
N LEU A 29 -3.54 7.05 11.16
CA LEU A 29 -4.93 7.32 11.52
C LEU A 29 -5.48 8.48 10.68
N VAL A 30 -4.77 9.61 10.75
CA VAL A 30 -5.06 10.82 9.98
C VAL A 30 -4.32 10.71 8.64
N SER A 31 -5.01 10.15 7.66
CA SER A 31 -4.58 9.95 6.28
C SER A 31 -5.66 10.48 5.34
N GLU A 32 -5.36 10.68 4.07
CA GLU A 32 -6.36 11.11 3.10
C GLU A 32 -7.50 10.09 2.97
N ASP A 33 -8.70 10.60 2.67
CA ASP A 33 -9.89 9.78 2.50
C ASP A 33 -9.87 9.00 1.18
N ASP A 34 -9.28 9.62 0.16
CA ASP A 34 -8.80 9.00 -1.07
C ASP A 34 -7.28 9.15 -1.10
N LEU A 35 -6.56 8.06 -0.90
CA LEU A 35 -5.09 8.05 -0.80
C LEU A 35 -4.48 7.32 -2.00
N ARG A 36 -3.58 7.98 -2.70
CA ARG A 36 -2.82 7.46 -3.83
C ARG A 36 -1.34 7.27 -3.47
N ILE A 37 -0.85 6.04 -3.63
CA ILE A 37 0.56 5.72 -3.43
C ILE A 37 1.12 5.08 -4.69
N ASP A 38 1.92 5.83 -5.41
CA ASP A 38 2.72 5.40 -6.53
C ASP A 38 4.13 5.16 -6.01
N ALA A 39 4.41 3.90 -5.67
CA ALA A 39 5.72 3.51 -5.18
C ALA A 39 5.90 2.00 -5.15
N ALA A 40 7.16 1.60 -5.22
CA ALA A 40 7.62 0.29 -4.80
C ALA A 40 7.82 0.28 -3.27
N LEU A 41 6.97 -0.45 -2.53
CA LEU A 41 6.97 -0.52 -1.06
C LEU A 41 7.61 -1.83 -0.59
N ILE A 42 8.69 -1.75 0.20
CA ILE A 42 9.35 -2.91 0.81
C ILE A 42 9.40 -2.77 2.34
N ALA A 43 8.79 -3.74 3.03
CA ALA A 43 8.91 -3.93 4.47
C ALA A 43 9.68 -5.23 4.76
N GLN A 44 10.97 -5.12 5.09
CA GLN A 44 11.88 -6.27 5.16
C GLN A 44 11.50 -7.29 6.23
N ASN A 45 11.17 -6.84 7.45
CA ASN A 45 10.78 -7.73 8.55
C ASN A 45 9.33 -7.53 9.01
N GLY A 46 8.69 -6.44 8.58
CA GLY A 46 7.35 -6.05 9.01
C GLY A 46 6.30 -6.15 7.91
N ARG A 47 5.32 -5.26 8.00
CA ARG A 47 4.20 -5.14 7.06
C ARG A 47 4.10 -3.78 6.38
N VAL A 48 3.54 -3.81 5.17
CA VAL A 48 2.95 -2.63 4.54
C VAL A 48 1.46 -2.61 4.84
N GLY A 49 0.93 -1.53 5.41
CA GLY A 49 -0.50 -1.50 5.71
C GLY A 49 -0.98 -0.33 6.54
N ARG A 50 -2.14 -0.52 7.17
CA ARG A 50 -2.75 0.40 8.12
C ARG A 50 -2.93 -0.32 9.46
N HIS A 51 -2.87 0.42 10.56
CA HIS A 51 -3.23 -0.14 11.86
C HIS A 51 -4.74 -0.25 12.04
N TYR A 52 -5.14 -1.09 12.99
CA TYR A 52 -6.52 -1.18 13.44
C TYR A 52 -6.84 0.06 14.25
N TYR A 53 -7.89 0.77 13.83
CA TYR A 53 -8.38 1.96 14.49
C TYR A 53 -9.82 1.72 14.88
N ARG A 54 -10.06 1.66 16.19
CA ARG A 54 -11.34 1.22 16.74
C ARG A 54 -12.45 2.23 16.43
N SER A 55 -13.58 1.71 15.95
CA SER A 55 -14.80 2.48 15.73
C SER A 55 -15.42 3.00 17.03
N PRO A 56 -16.25 4.06 16.98
CA PRO A 56 -17.05 4.51 18.12
C PRO A 56 -17.86 3.36 18.74
N SER A 57 -17.86 3.29 20.07
CA SER A 57 -18.61 2.27 20.80
C SER A 57 -18.93 2.72 22.22
N GLY A 58 -20.16 2.47 22.71
CA GLY A 58 -20.53 2.70 24.10
C GLY A 58 -20.35 4.15 24.57
N GLY A 59 -20.69 5.13 23.72
CA GLY A 59 -20.56 6.56 24.00
C GLY A 59 -19.14 7.15 23.85
N SER A 60 -18.13 6.33 23.57
CA SER A 60 -16.76 6.80 23.30
C SER A 60 -16.53 7.02 21.80
N GLN A 61 -16.00 8.18 21.41
CA GLN A 61 -15.66 8.51 20.02
C GLN A 61 -14.45 7.76 19.47
N ARG A 62 -13.62 7.14 20.32
CA ARG A 62 -12.48 6.29 19.92
C ARG A 62 -11.62 6.94 18.82
N CYS A 63 -11.46 6.30 17.66
CA CYS A 63 -10.68 6.78 16.53
C CYS A 63 -11.53 7.52 15.47
N SER A 64 -12.76 7.91 15.80
CA SER A 64 -13.63 8.70 14.91
C SER A 64 -13.06 10.10 14.63
N PRO A 65 -13.31 10.67 13.44
CA PRO A 65 -13.96 10.05 12.27
C PRO A 65 -13.01 9.13 11.48
N ASN A 66 -11.72 9.23 11.76
CA ASN A 66 -10.63 8.72 10.94
C ASN A 66 -10.46 7.19 10.95
N HIS A 67 -11.20 6.44 11.76
CA HIS A 67 -11.17 4.98 11.76
C HIS A 67 -11.54 4.34 10.40
N ILE A 68 -12.37 5.02 9.61
CA ILE A 68 -12.79 4.64 8.25
C ILE A 68 -12.18 5.63 7.25
N ARG A 69 -11.82 5.12 6.07
CA ARG A 69 -11.39 5.87 4.89
C ARG A 69 -12.07 5.31 3.65
N GLN A 70 -12.24 6.10 2.59
CA GLN A 70 -12.91 5.63 1.37
C GLN A 70 -12.00 4.73 0.53
N THR A 71 -10.94 5.27 -0.05
CA THR A 71 -10.17 4.58 -1.10
C THR A 71 -8.69 4.67 -0.86
N ILE A 72 -7.99 3.55 -1.03
CA ILE A 72 -6.54 3.54 -1.20
C ILE A 72 -6.23 2.93 -2.57
N THR A 73 -5.45 3.66 -3.36
CA THR A 73 -5.00 3.20 -4.68
C THR A 73 -3.48 3.12 -4.67
N LEU A 74 -2.94 1.92 -4.80
CA LEU A 74 -1.50 1.68 -4.91
C LEU A 74 -1.15 1.32 -6.35
N TRP A 75 -0.12 1.96 -6.90
CA TRP A 75 0.47 1.61 -8.19
C TRP A 75 1.97 1.46 -8.03
N GLY A 76 2.47 0.25 -8.25
CA GLY A 76 3.86 -0.06 -7.94
C GLY A 76 4.00 -1.51 -7.51
N MET A 77 4.61 -1.73 -6.35
CA MET A 77 4.71 -3.08 -5.79
C MET A 77 4.62 -3.05 -4.26
N ILE A 78 4.19 -4.17 -3.69
CA ILE A 78 4.22 -4.40 -2.24
C ILE A 78 5.03 -5.67 -1.99
N ALA A 79 6.20 -5.54 -1.37
CA ALA A 79 6.96 -6.66 -0.84
C ALA A 79 7.03 -6.55 0.68
N THR A 80 6.64 -7.60 1.37
CA THR A 80 6.47 -7.56 2.82
C THR A 80 6.65 -8.94 3.43
N ASN A 81 7.30 -9.03 4.58
CA ASN A 81 7.48 -10.29 5.30
C ASN A 81 6.21 -10.74 6.03
N GLN A 82 5.40 -9.78 6.48
CA GLN A 82 4.10 -10.04 7.08
C GLN A 82 2.97 -9.71 6.11
N ARG A 83 1.77 -10.24 6.37
CA ARG A 83 0.58 -9.95 5.56
C ARG A 83 0.33 -8.43 5.48
N TYR A 84 0.24 -7.91 4.25
CA TYR A 84 -0.19 -6.54 4.03
C TYR A 84 -1.67 -6.37 4.40
N GLY A 85 -2.09 -5.17 4.75
CA GLY A 85 -3.51 -4.94 5.03
C GLY A 85 -3.85 -3.49 5.33
N PHE A 86 -4.91 -2.99 4.70
CA PHE A 86 -5.39 -1.62 4.84
C PHE A 86 -6.82 -1.53 5.42
N ALA A 87 -7.45 -2.68 5.65
CA ALA A 87 -8.83 -2.82 6.12
C ALA A 87 -8.98 -4.04 7.04
N TYR A 88 -10.02 -4.00 7.86
CA TYR A 88 -10.38 -5.02 8.83
C TYR A 88 -11.80 -5.55 8.60
N THR A 89 -12.13 -6.67 9.22
CA THR A 89 -13.40 -7.39 9.01
C THR A 89 -14.62 -6.71 9.62
N ASP A 90 -14.42 -5.61 10.36
CA ASP A 90 -15.47 -4.86 11.06
C ASP A 90 -15.82 -3.54 10.35
N GLY A 91 -15.38 -3.37 9.11
CA GLY A 91 -15.61 -2.16 8.31
C GLY A 91 -14.63 -1.02 8.61
N THR A 92 -13.64 -1.21 9.49
CA THR A 92 -12.60 -0.20 9.72
C THR A 92 -11.46 -0.27 8.70
N GLY A 93 -10.82 0.86 8.41
CA GLY A 93 -9.83 0.98 7.32
C GLY A 93 -10.39 1.54 6.03
N TYR A 94 -9.66 1.32 4.94
CA TYR A 94 -10.05 1.73 3.60
C TYR A 94 -11.12 0.79 3.04
N GLN A 95 -12.26 1.35 2.64
CA GLN A 95 -13.37 0.56 2.09
C GLN A 95 -13.00 -0.06 0.75
N THR A 96 -12.40 0.75 -0.13
CA THR A 96 -11.93 0.34 -1.46
C THR A 96 -10.41 0.26 -1.45
N ARG A 97 -9.84 -0.84 -1.96
CA ARG A 97 -8.38 -0.99 -2.13
C ARG A 97 -8.07 -1.40 -3.55
N ASN A 98 -7.50 -0.48 -4.33
CA ASN A 98 -7.03 -0.73 -5.68
C ASN A 98 -5.53 -0.98 -5.62
N LEU A 99 -5.09 -2.24 -5.70
CA LEU A 99 -3.67 -2.61 -5.58
C LEU A 99 -3.16 -3.08 -6.94
N ASN A 100 -2.56 -2.16 -7.69
CA ASN A 100 -2.13 -2.38 -9.06
C ASN A 100 -0.60 -2.56 -9.10
N TYR A 101 -0.14 -3.62 -9.75
CA TYR A 101 1.28 -3.84 -9.98
C TYR A 101 1.76 -2.98 -11.16
N ASP A 102 2.84 -2.24 -10.97
CA ASP A 102 3.51 -1.49 -12.05
C ASP A 102 4.50 -2.41 -12.77
N GLY A 103 4.17 -2.78 -14.01
CA GLY A 103 5.00 -3.65 -14.85
C GLY A 103 6.39 -3.09 -15.16
N ASN A 104 6.58 -1.77 -15.08
CA ASN A 104 7.89 -1.14 -15.32
C ASN A 104 8.91 -1.51 -14.23
N LEU A 105 8.45 -1.86 -13.02
CA LEU A 105 9.31 -2.31 -11.92
C LEU A 105 10.02 -3.64 -12.20
N LEU A 106 9.56 -4.41 -13.18
CA LEU A 106 10.23 -5.64 -13.61
C LEU A 106 11.54 -5.36 -14.36
N TYR A 107 11.62 -4.21 -15.04
CA TYR A 107 12.73 -3.84 -15.94
C TYR A 107 13.58 -2.66 -15.43
N GLY A 108 13.06 -1.89 -14.47
CA GLY A 108 13.77 -0.78 -13.84
C GLY A 108 13.45 -0.67 -12.34
N PRO A 109 13.75 -1.70 -11.52
CA PRO A 109 13.55 -1.59 -10.08
C PRO A 109 14.45 -0.47 -9.51
N PRO A 110 14.01 0.26 -8.46
CA PRO A 110 14.86 1.28 -7.84
C PRO A 110 16.21 0.70 -7.42
N PRO A 111 17.32 1.46 -7.51
CA PRO A 111 18.63 1.00 -7.06
C PRO A 111 18.55 0.47 -5.61
N SER A 112 19.09 -0.73 -5.36
CA SER A 112 19.02 -1.48 -4.08
C SER A 112 17.75 -2.28 -3.81
N PHE A 113 16.83 -2.40 -4.76
CA PHE A 113 15.80 -3.42 -4.72
C PHE A 113 16.39 -4.79 -5.09
N PRO A 114 15.99 -5.89 -4.43
CA PRO A 114 16.38 -7.22 -4.90
C PRO A 114 15.87 -7.40 -6.32
N LEU A 115 16.78 -7.73 -7.25
CA LEU A 115 16.41 -8.09 -8.61
C LEU A 115 15.50 -9.32 -8.52
N THR A 116 14.29 -9.24 -9.06
CA THR A 116 13.36 -10.38 -9.16
C THR A 116 13.78 -11.37 -10.25
N SER A 117 15.04 -11.29 -10.71
CA SER A 117 15.63 -12.17 -11.71
C SER A 117 15.79 -13.56 -11.11
N ASP A 118 14.70 -14.33 -11.13
CA ASP A 118 14.64 -15.73 -11.54
C ASP A 118 13.27 -16.39 -11.26
N GLN A 119 12.30 -15.72 -10.60
CA GLN A 119 11.05 -16.39 -10.18
C GLN A 119 9.74 -15.58 -10.27
N TYR A 120 9.66 -14.51 -11.07
CA TYR A 120 8.35 -13.85 -11.29
C TYR A 120 7.63 -14.40 -12.52
N VAL A 121 6.73 -15.37 -12.32
CA VAL A 121 5.73 -15.75 -13.33
C VAL A 121 4.49 -14.90 -13.08
N THR A 122 4.21 -13.93 -13.95
CA THR A 122 2.93 -13.22 -13.94
C THR A 122 1.83 -14.19 -14.35
N LEU A 123 1.02 -14.65 -13.38
CA LEU A 123 -0.17 -15.43 -13.66
C LEU A 123 -1.31 -14.46 -14.03
N THR A 124 -1.54 -14.28 -15.32
CA THR A 124 -2.74 -13.60 -15.83
C THR A 124 -3.89 -14.59 -15.89
N TRP A 125 -4.97 -14.36 -15.15
CA TRP A 125 -6.23 -15.06 -15.36
C TRP A 125 -7.12 -14.23 -16.29
N GLY A 126 -7.63 -14.86 -17.34
CA GLY A 126 -8.71 -14.32 -18.15
C GLY A 126 -9.97 -15.13 -17.86
N GLU A 127 -11.08 -14.45 -17.59
CA GLU A 127 -12.40 -15.08 -17.63
C GLU A 127 -12.85 -15.08 -19.09
N GLU A 128 -13.01 -16.27 -19.70
CA GLU A 128 -13.82 -16.48 -20.91
C GLU A 128 -15.23 -16.93 -20.51
#